data_AF-A0AAE0M8R3-F1
#
_entry.id   AF-A0AAE0M8R3-F1
#
_cell.length_a   1.000
_cell.length_b   1.000
_cell.length_c   1.000
_cell.angle_alpha   90.00
_cell.angle_beta   90.00
_cell.angle_gamma   90.00
#
_symmetry.space_group_name_H-M   'P 1'
#
loop_
_entity.id
_entity.type
_entity.pdbx_description
1 polymer ?
#
loop_
_entity_poly.entity_id
_entity_poly.type
_entity_poly.pdbx_seq_one_letter_code
_entity_poly.pdbx_strand_id
1 'polypeptide(L)'
;MLVRDLKRIALVVGPIVGLLLISVSLWDSQTYSSLRSQVGDLVGKPHTAAGVDPNAVGRTHHEIFSRSTPDKKYFPITFGNYTAFNPNIIPHPTRNDTWIIVSQKRRVNPDGSDPDEHSVFNVELGCNAAFFEDDADGRQPGLHCLEWPEVLPIAATSGDKCTGDIEFMGWNIGPHDARVFYGPKKPYILFGSNSRFACYGMWLQDFRLLVDWQPERFGSRGQTFRSATELQRPPQQAYGAVEKNWFLFWDKDDRIYVHYDLFPRRAFARIDSTGAAGKDVSSQAEQHDKRCMARYLPKLPKDLESIHQSTNSLRLTMCKRADASCVPNNANTFIIMLIHHKTYYDYHGEYEPYVVVFRQRNPFELYGISKKPLWIHGRQHLTGNRSDMLYVVSINWKARGQKYHGYLDDVLFLSFGIEDHKSGGMDVLAADLLLGLGLCSAGV
;
A
#
# COMPACT_ATOMS: atom_id res chain seq x y z
N MET A 1 -49.34 -18.39 -46.09
CA MET A 1 -48.85 -19.47 -45.19
C MET A 1 -47.78 -18.98 -44.20
N LEU A 2 -46.87 -18.07 -44.55
CA LEU A 2 -45.77 -17.62 -43.66
C LEU A 2 -46.16 -16.94 -42.33
N VAL A 3 -47.31 -16.25 -42.25
CA VAL A 3 -47.69 -15.48 -41.03
C VAL A 3 -48.19 -16.39 -39.90
N ARG A 4 -48.62 -17.62 -40.22
CA ARG A 4 -49.17 -18.57 -39.25
C ARG A 4 -48.07 -19.34 -38.50
N ASP A 5 -46.89 -19.50 -39.11
CA ASP A 5 -45.75 -20.21 -38.54
C ASP A 5 -44.88 -19.31 -37.64
N LEU A 6 -44.78 -18.00 -37.95
CA LEU A 6 -44.10 -17.04 -37.07
C LEU A 6 -44.77 -16.88 -35.70
N LYS A 7 -46.11 -16.98 -35.63
CA LYS A 7 -46.84 -16.95 -34.35
C LYS A 7 -46.58 -18.19 -33.49
N ARG A 8 -46.33 -19.36 -34.11
CA ARG A 8 -45.98 -20.60 -33.38
C ARG A 8 -44.55 -20.58 -32.87
N ILE A 9 -43.62 -19.98 -33.63
CA ILE A 9 -42.24 -19.79 -33.19
C ILE A 9 -42.19 -18.81 -32.01
N ALA A 10 -42.93 -17.70 -32.04
CA ALA A 10 -42.98 -16.74 -30.93
C ALA A 10 -43.58 -17.34 -29.64
N LEU A 11 -44.57 -18.23 -29.76
CA LEU A 11 -45.20 -18.92 -28.62
C LEU A 11 -44.32 -19.97 -27.95
N VAL A 12 -43.30 -20.50 -28.64
CA VAL A 12 -42.38 -21.52 -28.11
C VAL A 12 -41.04 -20.91 -27.72
N VAL A 13 -40.49 -20.02 -28.54
CA VAL A 13 -39.18 -19.40 -28.31
C VAL A 13 -39.26 -18.29 -27.27
N GLY A 14 -40.35 -17.52 -27.23
CA GLY A 14 -40.54 -16.43 -26.26
C GLY A 14 -40.45 -16.89 -24.80
N PRO A 15 -41.19 -17.93 -24.38
CA PRO A 15 -41.10 -18.47 -23.02
C PRO A 15 -39.74 -19.10 -22.71
N ILE A 16 -39.08 -19.72 -23.69
CA ILE A 16 -37.75 -20.33 -23.49
C ILE A 16 -36.68 -19.26 -23.30
N VAL A 17 -36.71 -18.17 -24.08
CA VAL A 17 -35.79 -17.04 -23.92
C VAL A 17 -36.10 -16.29 -22.61
N GLY A 18 -37.38 -16.13 -22.26
CA GLY A 18 -37.79 -15.56 -20.98
C GLY A 18 -37.32 -16.39 -19.80
N LEU A 19 -37.46 -17.72 -19.86
CA LEU A 19 -36.95 -18.64 -18.84
C LEU A 19 -35.43 -18.64 -18.79
N LEU A 20 -34.72 -18.57 -19.92
CA LEU A 20 -33.25 -18.46 -19.92
C LEU A 20 -32.76 -17.15 -19.30
N LEU A 21 -33.42 -16.03 -19.59
CA LEU A 21 -33.07 -14.74 -19.00
C LEU A 21 -33.40 -14.68 -17.51
N ILE A 22 -34.51 -15.28 -17.08
CA ILE A 22 -34.87 -15.44 -15.67
C ILE A 22 -33.90 -16.41 -14.97
N SER A 23 -33.50 -17.51 -15.62
CA SER A 23 -32.50 -18.44 -15.10
C SER A 23 -31.13 -17.78 -14.96
N VAL A 24 -30.74 -16.91 -15.89
CA VAL A 24 -29.49 -16.12 -15.83
C VAL A 24 -29.58 -14.99 -14.81
N SER A 25 -30.75 -14.37 -14.62
CA SER A 25 -30.93 -13.30 -13.62
C SER A 25 -31.14 -13.82 -12.19
N LEU A 26 -31.70 -15.03 -12.05
CA LEU A 26 -31.80 -15.76 -10.78
C LEU A 26 -30.55 -16.61 -10.51
N TRP A 27 -29.62 -16.69 -11.46
CA TRP A 27 -28.27 -17.22 -11.24
C TRP A 27 -27.45 -16.17 -10.48
N ASP A 28 -27.78 -16.02 -9.20
CA ASP A 28 -27.01 -15.20 -8.27
C ASP A 28 -25.67 -15.86 -7.95
N SER A 29 -24.69 -15.00 -7.71
CA SER A 29 -23.26 -15.15 -7.43
C SER A 29 -22.82 -16.30 -6.50
N GLN A 30 -23.73 -16.87 -5.69
CA GLN A 30 -23.41 -17.90 -4.70
C GLN A 30 -23.26 -19.33 -5.26
N THR A 31 -23.93 -19.69 -6.36
CA THR A 31 -23.73 -21.04 -6.96
C THR A 31 -22.49 -21.12 -7.84
N TYR A 32 -21.96 -19.97 -8.29
CA TYR A 32 -20.77 -19.89 -9.12
C TYR A 32 -19.49 -20.22 -8.31
N SER A 33 -19.41 -19.82 -7.03
CA SER A 33 -18.27 -20.14 -6.16
C SER A 33 -18.23 -21.62 -5.77
N SER A 34 -19.40 -22.22 -5.49
CA SER A 34 -19.55 -23.65 -5.18
C SER A 34 -19.11 -24.54 -6.35
N LEU A 35 -19.54 -24.23 -7.59
CA LEU A 35 -19.09 -24.96 -8.79
C LEU A 35 -17.60 -24.71 -9.10
N ARG A 36 -17.04 -23.52 -8.78
CA ARG A 36 -15.61 -23.20 -8.95
C ARG A 36 -14.72 -24.05 -8.05
N SER A 37 -15.17 -24.38 -6.84
CA SER A 37 -14.43 -25.29 -5.94
C SER A 37 -14.45 -26.74 -6.45
N GLN A 38 -15.62 -27.24 -6.87
CA GLN A 38 -15.75 -28.64 -7.29
C GLN A 38 -15.16 -28.91 -8.68
N VAL A 39 -15.19 -27.94 -9.60
CA VAL A 39 -14.51 -28.05 -10.91
C VAL A 39 -13.01 -27.79 -10.79
N GLY A 40 -12.57 -26.94 -9.84
CA GLY A 40 -11.16 -26.74 -9.51
C GLY A 40 -10.50 -28.02 -9.01
N ASP A 41 -11.19 -28.79 -8.18
CA ASP A 41 -10.70 -30.07 -7.67
C ASP A 41 -10.73 -31.21 -8.72
N LEU A 42 -11.65 -31.14 -9.70
CA LEU A 42 -11.75 -32.14 -10.78
C LEU A 42 -10.76 -31.91 -11.94
N VAL A 43 -10.17 -30.71 -12.07
CA VAL A 43 -9.20 -30.37 -13.13
C VAL A 43 -7.76 -30.23 -12.61
N GLY A 44 -7.55 -30.33 -11.28
CA GLY A 44 -6.24 -30.24 -10.64
C GLY A 44 -5.38 -31.49 -10.79
N LYS A 45 -4.75 -31.69 -11.96
CA LYS A 45 -3.40 -32.27 -11.98
C LYS A 45 -2.40 -31.12 -11.85
N PRO A 46 -1.35 -31.25 -11.01
CA PRO A 46 -0.33 -30.23 -10.90
C PRO A 46 0.44 -30.19 -12.22
N HIS A 47 0.10 -29.26 -13.09
CA HIS A 47 1.01 -28.83 -14.13
C HIS A 47 2.07 -27.99 -13.44
N THR A 48 3.21 -28.62 -13.16
CA THR A 48 4.47 -27.92 -12.95
C THR A 48 4.59 -26.86 -14.04
N ALA A 49 4.66 -25.59 -13.64
CA ALA A 49 4.90 -24.49 -14.56
C ALA A 49 6.21 -24.78 -15.30
N ALA A 50 6.07 -25.24 -16.54
CA ALA A 50 7.20 -25.52 -17.40
C ALA A 50 7.90 -24.19 -17.72
N GLY A 51 9.13 -24.05 -17.21
CA GLY A 51 10.14 -23.15 -17.75
C GLY A 51 9.76 -21.67 -17.84
N VAL A 52 9.61 -20.99 -16.69
CA VAL A 52 9.85 -19.54 -16.68
C VAL A 52 11.35 -19.35 -16.94
N ASP A 53 11.71 -18.74 -18.08
CA ASP A 53 13.10 -18.32 -18.35
C ASP A 53 13.60 -17.53 -17.13
N PRO A 54 14.62 -17.99 -16.39
CA PRO A 54 15.10 -17.30 -15.20
C PRO A 54 15.63 -15.88 -15.50
N ASN A 55 15.90 -15.56 -16.77
CA ASN A 55 16.23 -14.20 -17.20
C ASN A 55 15.02 -13.35 -17.59
N ALA A 56 13.79 -13.89 -17.59
CA ALA A 56 12.58 -13.16 -17.97
C ALA A 56 12.28 -12.03 -16.98
N VAL A 57 12.39 -12.29 -15.67
CA VAL A 57 12.14 -11.28 -14.63
C VAL A 57 13.12 -10.11 -14.78
N GLY A 58 14.42 -10.36 -14.94
CA GLY A 58 15.42 -9.28 -15.12
C GLY A 58 15.23 -8.45 -16.39
N ARG A 59 14.51 -8.95 -17.41
CA ARG A 59 14.17 -8.17 -18.62
C ARG A 59 13.05 -7.16 -18.34
N THR A 60 12.06 -7.50 -17.53
CA THR A 60 10.87 -6.67 -17.29
C THR A 60 10.90 -5.92 -15.96
N HIS A 61 11.57 -6.47 -14.95
CA HIS A 61 11.61 -5.97 -13.57
C HIS A 61 13.05 -5.78 -13.09
N HIS A 62 13.18 -5.06 -11.97
CA HIS A 62 14.36 -5.06 -11.12
C HIS A 62 14.08 -5.92 -9.88
N GLU A 63 14.68 -7.10 -9.79
CA GLU A 63 14.42 -8.02 -8.69
C GLU A 63 15.17 -7.62 -7.41
N ILE A 64 14.46 -7.65 -6.28
CA ILE A 64 14.98 -7.37 -4.95
C ILE A 64 14.88 -8.59 -4.04
N PHE A 65 15.85 -8.71 -3.14
CA PHE A 65 16.08 -9.91 -2.34
C PHE A 65 16.11 -9.56 -0.85
N SER A 66 15.47 -10.40 -0.05
CA SER A 66 15.50 -10.29 1.41
C SER A 66 16.91 -10.50 1.96
N ARG A 67 17.25 -9.73 2.98
CA ARG A 67 18.54 -9.79 3.68
C ARG A 67 18.49 -10.73 4.89
N SER A 68 17.30 -10.97 5.45
CA SER A 68 17.11 -11.77 6.66
C SER A 68 16.73 -13.22 6.40
N THR A 69 16.28 -13.59 5.20
CA THR A 69 15.86 -14.97 4.91
C THR A 69 16.96 -15.75 4.17
N PRO A 70 17.23 -17.02 4.55
CA PRO A 70 18.25 -17.83 3.89
C PRO A 70 17.98 -18.06 2.40
N ASP A 71 16.71 -18.19 2.01
CA ASP A 71 16.28 -18.38 0.62
C ASP A 71 16.11 -17.07 -0.15
N LYS A 72 16.41 -15.93 0.49
CA LYS A 72 16.29 -14.57 -0.05
C LYS A 72 14.88 -14.13 -0.43
N LYS A 73 13.86 -14.95 -0.13
CA LYS A 73 12.45 -14.59 -0.38
C LYS A 73 11.94 -13.66 0.71
N TYR A 74 10.82 -13.01 0.47
CA TYR A 74 10.13 -12.31 1.55
C TYR A 74 9.77 -13.26 2.71
N PHE A 75 9.58 -12.70 3.90
CA PHE A 75 9.12 -13.43 5.08
C PHE A 75 7.63 -13.16 5.36
N PRO A 76 6.88 -14.14 5.90
CA PRO A 76 5.53 -13.91 6.37
C PRO A 76 5.53 -13.05 7.64
N ILE A 77 4.45 -12.30 7.83
CA ILE A 77 4.16 -11.56 9.06
C ILE A 77 2.87 -12.11 9.67
N THR A 78 2.90 -12.51 10.94
CA THR A 78 1.76 -13.13 11.60
C THR A 78 1.30 -12.36 12.84
N PHE A 79 -0.01 -12.39 13.08
CA PHE A 79 -0.69 -11.71 14.19
C PHE A 79 -1.36 -12.75 15.10
N GLY A 80 -0.61 -13.77 15.50
CA GLY A 80 -1.14 -14.91 16.25
C GLY A 80 -2.23 -15.64 15.45
N ASN A 81 -3.42 -15.77 16.04
CA ASN A 81 -4.56 -16.42 15.41
C ASN A 81 -5.41 -15.50 14.52
N TYR A 82 -5.03 -14.23 14.37
CA TYR A 82 -5.74 -13.30 13.48
C TYR A 82 -5.15 -13.29 12.09
N THR A 83 -6.03 -13.26 11.10
CA THR A 83 -5.67 -12.90 9.73
C THR A 83 -5.61 -11.39 9.60
N ALA A 84 -4.52 -10.91 9.02
CA ALA A 84 -4.32 -9.50 8.76
C ALA A 84 -3.56 -9.31 7.46
N PHE A 85 -3.83 -8.20 6.78
CA PHE A 85 -3.21 -7.81 5.52
C PHE A 85 -2.88 -6.33 5.56
N ASN A 86 -2.08 -5.88 4.59
CA ASN A 86 -1.59 -4.51 4.55
C ASN A 86 -0.74 -4.10 5.78
N PRO A 87 0.35 -4.84 6.07
CA PRO A 87 1.16 -4.64 7.26
C PRO A 87 2.07 -3.40 7.18
N ASN A 88 2.46 -2.94 8.36
CA ASN A 88 3.46 -1.93 8.63
C ASN A 88 4.48 -2.50 9.62
N ILE A 89 5.75 -2.15 9.45
CA ILE A 89 6.83 -2.52 10.37
C ILE A 89 7.62 -1.26 10.71
N ILE A 90 7.71 -0.90 11.99
CA ILE A 90 8.60 0.17 12.45
C ILE A 90 9.53 -0.33 13.56
N PRO A 91 10.77 0.17 13.67
CA PRO A 91 11.68 -0.22 14.74
C PRO A 91 11.10 0.17 16.11
N HIS A 92 11.17 -0.75 17.07
CA HIS A 92 10.79 -0.47 18.44
C HIS A 92 11.69 0.65 18.99
N PRO A 93 11.17 1.63 19.76
CA PRO A 93 11.96 2.79 20.19
C PRO A 93 13.15 2.42 21.08
N THR A 94 13.03 1.36 21.88
CA THR A 94 14.01 1.01 22.93
C THR A 94 14.55 -0.42 22.91
N ARG A 95 13.91 -1.34 22.18
CA ARG A 95 14.28 -2.76 22.17
C ARG A 95 15.03 -3.05 20.88
N ASN A 96 16.16 -3.75 20.98
CA ASN A 96 16.86 -4.26 19.80
C ASN A 96 16.09 -5.45 19.23
N ASP A 97 16.24 -5.69 17.93
CA ASP A 97 15.69 -6.87 17.24
C ASP A 97 14.19 -7.08 17.51
N THR A 98 13.50 -5.98 17.77
CA THR A 98 12.08 -5.90 18.04
C THR A 98 11.50 -4.78 17.21
N TRP A 99 10.34 -5.02 16.62
CA TRP A 99 9.61 -4.07 15.81
C TRP A 99 8.19 -3.94 16.35
N ILE A 100 7.54 -2.83 16.05
CA ILE A 100 6.10 -2.69 16.22
C ILE A 100 5.50 -2.96 14.85
N ILE A 101 4.60 -3.93 14.77
CA ILE A 101 3.86 -4.24 13.55
C ILE A 101 2.40 -3.84 13.69
N VAL A 102 1.84 -3.30 12.61
CA VAL A 102 0.43 -2.90 12.53
C VAL A 102 -0.18 -3.33 11.22
N SER A 103 -1.37 -3.92 11.21
CA SER A 103 -1.99 -4.46 10.00
C SER A 103 -3.52 -4.44 10.08
N GLN A 104 -4.18 -4.30 8.92
CA GLN A 104 -5.64 -4.31 8.82
C GLN A 104 -6.15 -5.70 9.17
N LYS A 105 -7.03 -5.79 10.17
CA LYS A 105 -7.68 -7.06 10.52
C LYS A 105 -8.57 -7.52 9.37
N ARG A 106 -8.40 -8.77 8.96
CA ARG A 106 -9.38 -9.48 8.13
C ARG A 106 -10.17 -10.44 9.00
N ARG A 107 -11.48 -10.50 8.78
CA ARG A 107 -12.32 -11.55 9.36
C ARG A 107 -12.29 -12.73 8.39
N VAL A 108 -11.93 -13.90 8.88
CA VAL A 108 -12.00 -15.15 8.14
C VAL A 108 -12.63 -16.20 9.05
N ASN A 109 -13.43 -17.08 8.46
CA ASN A 109 -13.98 -18.26 9.11
C ASN A 109 -12.85 -19.27 9.32
N PRO A 110 -13.04 -20.24 10.24
CA PRO A 110 -12.08 -21.32 10.43
C PRO A 110 -11.78 -22.13 9.17
N ASP A 111 -12.69 -22.17 8.19
CA ASP A 111 -12.51 -22.84 6.89
C ASP A 111 -11.84 -21.95 5.82
N GLY A 112 -11.44 -20.73 6.18
CA GLY A 112 -10.82 -19.76 5.29
C GLY A 112 -11.81 -18.97 4.42
N SER A 113 -13.11 -19.25 4.47
CA SER A 113 -14.14 -18.41 3.85
C SER A 113 -14.28 -17.08 4.62
N ASP A 114 -14.77 -16.04 3.97
CA ASP A 114 -15.02 -14.76 4.65
C ASP A 114 -16.39 -14.83 5.35
N PRO A 115 -16.48 -14.84 6.69
CA PRO A 115 -17.76 -14.98 7.42
C PRO A 115 -18.68 -13.80 7.18
N ASP A 116 -18.06 -12.65 6.94
CA ASP A 116 -18.67 -11.35 6.94
C ASP A 116 -18.07 -10.54 5.78
N GLU A 117 -18.21 -10.97 4.52
CA GLU A 117 -17.92 -10.10 3.35
C GLU A 117 -18.67 -8.76 3.42
N HIS A 118 -19.65 -8.65 4.33
CA HIS A 118 -20.46 -7.47 4.61
C HIS A 118 -20.15 -6.80 5.96
N SER A 119 -19.10 -7.21 6.70
CA SER A 119 -18.72 -6.51 7.92
C SER A 119 -18.27 -5.10 7.59
N VAL A 120 -18.99 -4.14 8.13
CA VAL A 120 -18.66 -2.72 7.98
C VAL A 120 -17.61 -2.23 8.98
N PHE A 121 -17.22 -3.07 9.95
CA PHE A 121 -16.26 -2.73 10.99
C PHE A 121 -14.82 -3.07 10.57
N ASN A 122 -13.98 -2.04 10.50
CA ASN A 122 -12.57 -2.12 10.20
C ASN A 122 -11.72 -1.71 11.41
N VAL A 123 -10.68 -2.48 11.70
CA VAL A 123 -9.76 -2.23 12.81
C VAL A 123 -8.34 -2.58 12.42
N GLU A 124 -7.40 -1.82 12.98
CA GLU A 124 -5.96 -2.08 12.87
C GLU A 124 -5.51 -2.90 14.08
N LEU A 125 -4.79 -3.99 13.86
CA LEU A 125 -4.15 -4.79 14.90
C LEU A 125 -2.71 -4.33 15.10
N GLY A 126 -2.26 -4.20 16.34
CA GLY A 126 -0.88 -3.83 16.68
C GLY A 126 -0.26 -4.76 17.72
N CYS A 127 1.05 -5.02 17.59
CA CYS A 127 1.82 -5.77 18.59
C CYS A 127 3.31 -5.46 18.46
N ASN A 128 4.08 -5.77 19.52
CA ASN A 128 5.52 -5.95 19.39
C ASN A 128 5.83 -7.28 18.72
N ALA A 129 6.83 -7.33 17.85
CA ALA A 129 7.18 -8.50 17.05
C ALA A 129 8.70 -8.70 16.92
N ALA A 130 9.11 -9.94 16.73
CA ALA A 130 10.50 -10.34 16.46
C ALA A 130 10.57 -11.46 15.42
N PHE A 131 11.75 -11.65 14.83
CA PHE A 131 11.98 -12.76 13.91
C PHE A 131 12.10 -14.08 14.66
N PHE A 132 11.49 -15.12 14.10
CA PHE A 132 11.63 -16.51 14.55
C PHE A 132 12.19 -17.34 13.39
N GLU A 133 13.25 -18.11 13.66
CA GLU A 133 13.98 -18.87 12.64
C GLU A 133 13.45 -20.30 12.48
N ASP A 134 13.02 -20.93 13.57
CA ASP A 134 12.31 -22.21 13.64
C ASP A 134 11.76 -22.31 15.06
N ASP A 135 10.54 -22.80 15.23
CA ASP A 135 9.98 -23.05 16.56
C ASP A 135 9.70 -24.54 16.75
N ALA A 136 10.03 -25.04 17.94
CA ALA A 136 9.65 -26.38 18.39
C ALA A 136 8.11 -26.58 18.39
N ASP A 137 7.34 -25.48 18.42
CA ASP A 137 5.87 -25.46 18.36
C ASP A 137 5.30 -25.43 16.92
N GLY A 138 6.13 -25.55 15.87
CA GLY A 138 5.69 -25.70 14.48
C GLY A 138 5.29 -24.39 13.77
N ARG A 139 5.69 -23.22 14.29
CA ARG A 139 5.49 -21.92 13.62
C ARG A 139 6.39 -21.78 12.39
N GLN A 140 5.86 -21.22 11.31
CA GLN A 140 6.68 -20.92 10.12
C GLN A 140 7.70 -19.81 10.41
N PRO A 141 8.93 -19.89 9.87
CA PRO A 141 9.92 -18.82 10.01
C PRO A 141 9.37 -17.49 9.51
N GLY A 142 9.61 -16.39 10.23
CA GLY A 142 9.07 -15.08 9.85
C GLY A 142 9.06 -14.06 10.98
N LEU A 143 8.29 -12.98 10.81
CA LEU A 143 8.10 -11.93 11.82
C LEU A 143 6.78 -12.16 12.55
N HIS A 144 6.83 -12.41 13.86
CA HIS A 144 5.65 -12.80 14.64
C HIS A 144 5.46 -11.88 15.83
N CYS A 145 4.19 -11.62 16.19
CA CYS A 145 3.88 -10.97 17.45
C CYS A 145 4.49 -11.75 18.64
N LEU A 146 5.10 -11.01 19.57
CA LEU A 146 5.62 -11.51 20.84
C LEU A 146 4.50 -11.75 21.87
N GLU A 147 3.39 -11.03 21.71
CA GLU A 147 2.22 -11.05 22.58
C GLU A 147 0.94 -11.07 21.73
N TRP A 148 -0.23 -11.24 22.37
CA TRP A 148 -1.50 -11.18 21.65
C TRP A 148 -1.66 -9.79 21.02
N PRO A 149 -1.98 -9.68 19.72
CA PRO A 149 -2.16 -8.38 19.09
C PRO A 149 -3.41 -7.70 19.61
N GLU A 150 -3.29 -6.38 19.81
CA GLU A 150 -4.36 -5.53 20.31
C GLU A 150 -5.00 -4.75 19.18
N VAL A 151 -6.30 -4.45 19.31
CA VAL A 151 -6.96 -3.49 18.43
C VAL A 151 -6.49 -2.09 18.81
N LEU A 152 -5.92 -1.36 17.85
CA LEU A 152 -5.53 0.02 18.08
C LEU A 152 -6.77 0.87 18.42
N PRO A 153 -6.71 1.71 19.49
CA PRO A 153 -7.86 2.49 19.96
C PRO A 153 -8.10 3.74 19.09
N ILE A 154 -8.32 3.52 17.80
CA ILE A 154 -8.65 4.57 16.82
C ILE A 154 -10.16 4.75 16.82
N ALA A 155 -10.63 5.95 17.16
CA ALA A 155 -12.05 6.26 17.15
C ALA A 155 -12.60 6.21 15.71
N ALA A 156 -13.79 5.63 15.55
CA ALA A 156 -14.52 5.71 14.29
C ALA A 156 -14.87 7.18 13.96
N THR A 157 -14.79 7.51 12.68
CA THR A 157 -15.18 8.83 12.17
C THR A 157 -16.51 8.73 11.42
N SER A 158 -17.12 9.87 11.11
CA SER A 158 -18.41 9.95 10.44
C SER A 158 -18.37 10.97 9.31
N GLY A 159 -19.11 10.71 8.24
CA GLY A 159 -19.27 11.58 7.09
C GLY A 159 -20.65 11.42 6.46
N ASP A 160 -21.09 12.42 5.72
CA ASP A 160 -22.41 12.49 5.06
C ASP A 160 -22.30 12.65 3.53
N LYS A 161 -21.11 12.47 2.97
CA LYS A 161 -20.81 12.75 1.56
C LYS A 161 -20.74 11.49 0.67
N CYS A 162 -20.99 10.31 1.23
CA CYS A 162 -21.09 9.07 0.47
C CYS A 162 -22.49 8.97 -0.16
N THR A 163 -22.58 9.14 -1.48
CA THR A 163 -23.85 9.16 -2.22
C THR A 163 -23.71 8.42 -3.55
N GLY A 164 -24.79 7.85 -4.08
CA GLY A 164 -24.77 7.16 -5.37
C GLY A 164 -23.92 5.90 -5.33
N ASP A 165 -23.09 5.68 -6.36
CA ASP A 165 -22.31 4.44 -6.54
C ASP A 165 -21.30 4.14 -5.42
N ILE A 166 -21.01 5.12 -4.54
CA ILE A 166 -20.09 4.99 -3.40
C ILE A 166 -20.78 5.03 -2.04
N GLU A 167 -22.12 4.98 -1.99
CA GLU A 167 -22.89 5.04 -0.74
C GLU A 167 -22.48 3.94 0.25
N PHE A 168 -22.17 2.74 -0.24
CA PHE A 168 -21.70 1.62 0.58
C PHE A 168 -20.44 1.93 1.40
N MET A 169 -19.56 2.82 0.92
CA MET A 169 -18.37 3.26 1.67
C MET A 169 -18.75 4.09 2.90
N GLY A 170 -19.94 4.68 2.91
CA GLY A 170 -20.51 5.40 4.05
C GLY A 170 -20.86 4.49 5.23
N TRP A 171 -20.95 3.17 5.00
CA TRP A 171 -21.23 2.22 6.08
C TRP A 171 -20.00 1.87 6.90
N ASN A 172 -18.79 2.16 6.41
CA ASN A 172 -17.53 1.88 7.10
C ASN A 172 -17.54 2.40 8.55
N ILE A 173 -17.02 1.60 9.47
CA ILE A 173 -16.81 1.94 10.87
C ILE A 173 -15.36 1.65 11.21
N GLY A 174 -14.58 2.70 11.46
CA GLY A 174 -13.19 2.60 11.91
C GLY A 174 -12.15 2.94 10.83
N PRO A 175 -10.85 2.75 11.16
CA PRO A 175 -9.74 2.98 10.24
C PRO A 175 -9.66 1.89 9.17
N HIS A 176 -9.13 2.25 8.00
CA HIS A 176 -8.88 1.34 6.89
C HIS A 176 -7.51 1.59 6.25
N ASP A 177 -6.78 0.52 5.92
CA ASP A 177 -5.48 0.53 5.22
C ASP A 177 -4.49 1.52 5.85
N ALA A 178 -4.24 1.41 7.16
CA ALA A 178 -3.33 2.31 7.84
C ALA A 178 -1.87 2.17 7.35
N ARG A 179 -1.16 3.29 7.40
CA ARG A 179 0.29 3.39 7.26
C ARG A 179 0.91 3.88 8.55
N VAL A 180 1.82 3.11 9.13
CA VAL A 180 2.57 3.49 10.33
C VAL A 180 4.02 3.75 9.96
N PHE A 181 4.52 4.92 10.32
CA PHE A 181 5.85 5.37 9.91
C PHE A 181 6.44 6.43 10.83
N TYR A 182 7.76 6.54 10.85
CA TYR A 182 8.45 7.62 11.55
C TYR A 182 8.51 8.90 10.71
N GLY A 183 8.07 10.03 11.28
CA GLY A 183 8.54 11.34 10.87
C GLY A 183 9.88 11.69 11.54
N PRO A 184 10.44 12.89 11.31
CA PRO A 184 11.76 13.26 11.86
C PRO A 184 11.86 13.16 13.38
N LYS A 185 10.75 13.41 14.09
CA LYS A 185 10.72 13.51 15.56
C LYS A 185 10.02 12.34 16.24
N LYS A 186 8.92 11.84 15.66
CA LYS A 186 7.99 10.88 16.27
C LYS A 186 7.28 10.04 15.19
N PRO A 187 6.71 8.87 15.55
CA PRO A 187 5.91 8.08 14.64
C PRO A 187 4.49 8.63 14.48
N TYR A 188 3.91 8.34 13.33
CA TYR A 188 2.55 8.69 12.94
C TYR A 188 1.85 7.46 12.39
N ILE A 189 0.52 7.46 12.52
CA ILE A 189 -0.36 6.59 11.75
C ILE A 189 -1.18 7.47 10.79
N LEU A 190 -1.26 7.05 9.54
CA LEU A 190 -2.09 7.66 8.51
C LEU A 190 -3.06 6.63 7.98
N PHE A 191 -4.36 6.85 8.09
CA PHE A 191 -5.37 5.85 7.76
C PHE A 191 -6.53 6.47 6.98
N GLY A 192 -7.25 5.66 6.22
CA GLY A 192 -8.48 6.08 5.59
C GLY A 192 -9.66 5.91 6.54
N SER A 193 -10.63 6.82 6.53
CA SER A 193 -11.91 6.68 7.23
C SER A 193 -12.95 7.66 6.67
N ASN A 194 -14.20 7.60 7.14
CA ASN A 194 -15.27 8.48 6.66
C ASN A 194 -14.93 9.95 6.91
N SER A 195 -15.26 10.79 5.92
CA SER A 195 -14.75 12.16 5.81
C SER A 195 -15.84 13.21 5.95
N ARG A 196 -15.47 14.38 6.48
CA ARG A 196 -16.36 15.55 6.53
C ARG A 196 -16.35 16.34 5.22
N PHE A 197 -15.31 16.16 4.40
CA PHE A 197 -15.09 16.92 3.17
C PHE A 197 -15.32 16.10 1.89
N ALA A 198 -15.14 14.78 1.96
CA ALA A 198 -15.34 13.80 0.91
C ALA A 198 -16.14 12.59 1.45
N CYS A 199 -16.45 11.59 0.64
CA CYS A 199 -17.06 10.35 1.17
C CYS A 199 -16.06 9.62 2.09
N TYR A 200 -14.81 9.53 1.62
CA TYR A 200 -13.71 8.89 2.34
C TYR A 200 -12.48 9.80 2.35
N GLY A 201 -11.79 9.89 3.48
CA GLY A 201 -10.71 10.84 3.73
C GLY A 201 -9.50 10.21 4.40
N MET A 202 -8.39 10.94 4.39
CA MET A 202 -7.14 10.51 5.04
C MET A 202 -6.97 11.23 6.39
N TRP A 203 -6.67 10.46 7.44
CA TRP A 203 -6.58 10.91 8.83
C TRP A 203 -5.20 10.64 9.40
N LEU A 204 -4.63 11.62 10.09
CA LEU A 204 -3.32 11.56 10.73
C LEU A 204 -3.44 11.57 12.24
N GLN A 205 -2.68 10.70 12.92
CA GLN A 205 -2.58 10.69 14.38
C GLN A 205 -1.16 10.36 14.85
N ASP A 206 -0.79 10.89 16.02
CA ASP A 206 0.41 10.52 16.77
C ASP A 206 0.29 9.06 17.24
N PHE A 207 1.08 8.17 16.62
CA PHE A 207 0.97 6.74 16.83
C PHE A 207 1.28 6.31 18.27
N ARG A 208 2.07 7.11 19.00
CA ARG A 208 2.47 6.83 20.39
C ARG A 208 1.30 6.83 21.37
N LEU A 209 0.14 7.35 20.97
CA LEU A 209 -1.07 7.38 21.79
C LEU A 209 -1.98 6.17 21.56
N LEU A 210 -1.60 5.27 20.65
CA LEU A 210 -2.39 4.10 20.25
C LEU A 210 -1.78 2.78 20.70
N VAL A 211 -0.60 2.81 21.30
CA VAL A 211 0.15 1.64 21.77
C VAL A 211 0.74 1.95 23.14
N ASP A 212 1.20 0.93 23.87
CA ASP A 212 2.01 1.12 25.07
C ASP A 212 3.38 1.72 24.72
N TRP A 213 3.38 3.04 24.53
CA TRP A 213 4.57 3.81 24.29
C TRP A 213 5.19 4.19 25.63
N GLN A 214 6.51 4.05 25.74
CA GLN A 214 7.22 4.42 26.96
C GLN A 214 6.89 5.85 27.40
N PRO A 215 6.96 6.16 28.71
CA PRO A 215 6.73 7.51 29.23
C PRO A 215 7.79 8.49 28.73
N GLU A 216 7.64 8.98 27.50
CA GLU A 216 8.33 10.18 27.06
C GLU A 216 7.73 11.34 27.84
N ARG A 217 8.57 12.22 28.39
CA ARG A 217 8.11 13.54 28.84
C ARG A 217 7.57 14.24 27.61
N PHE A 218 6.28 14.07 27.32
CA PHE A 218 5.58 14.77 26.26
C PHE A 218 5.55 16.26 26.67
N GLY A 219 6.65 16.97 26.47
CA GLY A 219 6.73 18.40 26.69
C GLY A 219 5.59 19.05 25.90
N SER A 220 4.92 20.03 26.51
CA SER A 220 3.80 20.77 25.92
C SER A 220 4.12 21.48 24.60
N ARG A 221 5.41 21.57 24.22
CA ARG A 221 5.87 22.06 22.92
C ARG A 221 6.07 20.88 21.95
N GLY A 222 5.19 20.74 20.94
CA GLY A 222 5.34 19.75 19.86
C GLY A 222 4.31 18.61 19.84
N GLN A 223 3.25 18.72 20.64
CA GLN A 223 2.15 17.75 20.65
C GLN A 223 1.12 18.04 19.54
N THR A 224 1.49 17.83 18.28
CA THR A 224 0.55 17.90 17.14
C THR A 224 -0.12 16.54 16.90
N PHE A 225 -1.34 16.54 16.36
CA PHE A 225 -2.06 15.34 15.93
C PHE A 225 -2.31 14.30 17.04
N ARG A 226 -2.57 14.73 18.28
CA ARG A 226 -2.82 13.80 19.40
C ARG A 226 -4.08 12.94 19.20
N SER A 227 -5.05 13.48 18.47
CA SER A 227 -6.27 12.78 18.07
C SER A 227 -6.28 12.69 16.55
N ALA A 228 -7.07 11.75 16.02
CA ALA A 228 -7.31 11.63 14.59
C ALA A 228 -7.65 13.00 13.99
N THR A 229 -6.80 13.46 13.08
CA THR A 229 -6.91 14.77 12.43
C THR A 229 -7.05 14.56 10.94
N GLU A 230 -8.17 14.99 10.38
CA GLU A 230 -8.45 14.86 8.94
C GLU A 230 -7.51 15.76 8.14
N LEU A 231 -6.83 15.17 7.16
CA LEU A 231 -6.01 15.93 6.21
C LEU A 231 -6.91 16.55 5.16
N GLN A 232 -6.65 17.81 4.84
CA GLN A 232 -7.50 18.60 3.95
C GLN A 232 -6.74 18.98 2.67
N ARG A 233 -7.49 19.25 1.60
CA ARG A 233 -6.95 19.90 0.40
C ARG A 233 -6.84 21.41 0.62
N PRO A 234 -6.03 22.11 -0.20
CA PRO A 234 -6.07 23.57 -0.23
C PRO A 234 -7.51 24.05 -0.47
N PRO A 235 -8.00 25.13 0.18
CA PRO A 235 -9.40 25.57 0.07
C PRO A 235 -9.87 25.90 -1.36
N GLN A 236 -8.93 26.17 -2.27
CA GLN A 236 -9.23 26.48 -3.68
C GLN A 236 -9.30 25.23 -4.57
N GLN A 237 -9.05 24.04 -4.03
CA GLN A 237 -9.08 22.78 -4.78
C GLN A 237 -10.30 21.95 -4.37
N ALA A 238 -10.94 21.35 -5.37
CA ALA A 238 -12.02 20.41 -5.12
C ALA A 238 -11.49 19.11 -4.53
N TYR A 239 -12.28 18.49 -3.67
CA TYR A 239 -12.06 17.13 -3.19
C TYR A 239 -12.46 16.12 -4.27
N GLY A 240 -11.73 15.01 -4.31
CA GLY A 240 -12.23 13.80 -4.94
C GLY A 240 -13.37 13.19 -4.12
N ALA A 241 -14.12 12.28 -4.72
CA ALA A 241 -15.15 11.54 -4.00
C ALA A 241 -14.53 10.67 -2.88
N VAL A 242 -13.39 10.06 -3.15
CA VAL A 242 -12.62 9.20 -2.24
C VAL A 242 -11.18 9.70 -2.24
N GLU A 243 -10.74 10.26 -1.12
CA GLU A 243 -9.34 10.57 -0.88
C GLU A 243 -8.65 9.35 -0.29
N LYS A 244 -7.71 8.78 -1.04
CA LYS A 244 -6.98 7.57 -0.62
C LYS A 244 -5.50 7.72 -0.94
N ASN A 245 -4.67 7.01 -0.19
CA ASN A 245 -3.24 6.86 -0.46
C ASN A 245 -2.41 8.16 -0.44
N TRP A 246 -2.90 9.19 0.24
CA TRP A 246 -2.06 10.35 0.54
C TRP A 246 -0.86 9.90 1.38
N PHE A 247 0.24 10.65 1.31
CA PHE A 247 1.37 10.43 2.20
C PHE A 247 1.97 11.75 2.66
N LEU A 248 2.73 11.69 3.76
CA LEU A 248 3.42 12.83 4.32
C LEU A 248 4.90 12.78 3.97
N PHE A 249 5.51 13.95 3.81
CA PHE A 249 6.94 14.12 3.67
C PHE A 249 7.43 15.38 4.38
N TRP A 250 8.73 15.45 4.62
CA TRP A 250 9.35 16.56 5.36
C TRP A 250 10.48 17.20 4.56
N ASP A 251 10.47 18.54 4.49
CA ASP A 251 11.58 19.30 3.90
C ASP A 251 12.84 19.22 4.76
N LYS A 252 13.94 19.81 4.28
CA LYS A 252 15.23 19.87 5.01
C LYS A 252 15.14 20.53 6.41
N ASP A 253 14.12 21.35 6.66
CA ASP A 253 13.90 22.07 7.91
C ASP A 253 12.83 21.36 8.78
N ASP A 254 12.50 20.11 8.44
CA ASP A 254 11.48 19.28 9.08
C ASP A 254 10.08 19.92 9.10
N ARG A 255 9.75 20.74 8.09
CA ARG A 255 8.38 21.18 7.84
C ARG A 255 7.61 20.08 7.12
N ILE A 256 6.38 19.87 7.56
CA ILE A 256 5.53 18.77 7.09
C ILE A 256 4.69 19.20 5.88
N TYR A 257 4.65 18.31 4.89
CA TYR A 257 3.87 18.44 3.67
C TYR A 257 3.02 17.18 3.47
N VAL A 258 1.88 17.36 2.83
CA VAL A 258 1.02 16.27 2.37
C VAL A 258 1.07 16.21 0.85
N HIS A 259 1.20 15.01 0.32
CA HIS A 259 1.11 14.71 -1.10
C HIS A 259 -0.20 13.96 -1.36
N TYR A 260 -1.10 14.58 -2.12
CA TYR A 260 -2.48 14.12 -2.26
C TYR A 260 -2.87 13.73 -3.69
N ASP A 261 -2.12 14.16 -4.70
CA ASP A 261 -2.25 13.65 -6.07
C ASP A 261 -0.89 13.32 -6.66
N LEU A 262 -0.78 12.19 -7.36
CA LEU A 262 0.45 11.75 -8.05
C LEU A 262 0.34 11.82 -9.56
N PHE A 263 -0.76 11.34 -10.11
CA PHE A 263 -0.98 11.18 -11.55
C PHE A 263 -2.36 11.73 -11.92
N PRO A 264 -2.52 12.44 -13.06
CA PRO A 264 -1.51 12.74 -14.10
C PRO A 264 -0.54 13.87 -13.74
N ARG A 265 -0.79 14.59 -12.65
CA ARG A 265 0.03 15.70 -12.17
C ARG A 265 0.19 15.58 -10.66
N ARG A 266 1.42 15.78 -10.15
CA ARG A 266 1.64 15.79 -8.71
C ARG A 266 1.05 17.03 -8.07
N ALA A 267 0.49 16.88 -6.87
CA ALA A 267 0.00 17.98 -6.05
C ALA A 267 0.35 17.75 -4.58
N PHE A 268 0.89 18.80 -3.96
CA PHE A 268 1.36 18.76 -2.59
C PHE A 268 1.40 20.14 -1.97
N ALA A 269 1.10 20.19 -0.67
CA ALA A 269 1.02 21.42 0.09
C ALA A 269 1.58 21.22 1.50
N ARG A 270 2.03 22.32 2.10
CA ARG A 270 2.39 22.33 3.51
C ARG A 270 1.13 22.20 4.35
N ILE A 271 1.18 21.41 5.43
CA ILE A 271 0.07 21.32 6.40
C ILE A 271 0.45 21.98 7.72
N ASP A 272 -0.57 22.44 8.45
CA ASP A 272 -0.42 22.86 9.84
C ASP A 272 -0.90 21.76 10.81
N SER A 273 -0.91 22.07 12.11
CA SER A 273 -1.30 21.13 13.16
C SER A 273 -2.79 20.78 13.18
N THR A 274 -3.62 21.47 12.40
CA THR A 274 -5.06 21.20 12.25
C THR A 274 -5.36 20.26 11.08
N GLY A 275 -4.34 19.89 10.28
CA GLY A 275 -4.51 19.09 9.06
C GLY A 275 -4.86 19.90 7.82
N ALA A 276 -5.08 21.22 7.97
CA ALA A 276 -5.34 22.13 6.86
C ALA A 276 -4.12 22.25 5.94
N ALA A 277 -4.33 22.03 4.65
CA ALA A 277 -3.32 22.29 3.62
C ALA A 277 -3.31 23.76 3.21
N GLY A 278 -2.11 24.33 3.16
CA GLY A 278 -1.88 25.65 2.58
C GLY A 278 -1.93 25.64 1.05
N LYS A 279 -1.32 26.65 0.42
CA LYS A 279 -1.25 26.73 -1.04
C LYS A 279 -0.50 25.53 -1.63
N ASP A 280 -1.02 24.98 -2.72
CA ASP A 280 -0.33 23.98 -3.55
C ASP A 280 0.99 24.57 -4.11
N VAL A 281 2.10 23.90 -3.82
CA VAL A 281 3.44 24.33 -4.25
C VAL A 281 4.00 23.50 -5.41
N SER A 282 3.25 22.52 -5.93
CA SER A 282 3.71 21.62 -6.99
C SER A 282 3.86 22.29 -8.36
N SER A 283 3.14 23.39 -8.60
CA SER A 283 3.18 24.16 -9.86
C SER A 283 4.60 24.56 -10.30
N GLN A 284 5.51 24.79 -9.34
CA GLN A 284 6.90 25.16 -9.63
C GLN A 284 7.73 23.98 -10.19
N ALA A 285 7.34 22.74 -9.89
CA ALA A 285 7.98 21.53 -10.40
C ALA A 285 7.25 20.91 -11.59
N GLU A 286 6.03 21.36 -11.91
CA GLU A 286 5.10 20.71 -12.83
C GLU A 286 5.72 20.37 -14.19
N GLN A 287 6.40 21.33 -14.82
CA GLN A 287 6.96 21.11 -16.16
C GLN A 287 8.08 20.06 -16.14
N HIS A 288 8.91 20.08 -15.10
CA HIS A 288 9.99 19.12 -14.91
C HIS A 288 9.40 17.72 -14.61
N ASP A 289 8.46 17.66 -13.68
CA ASP A 289 7.82 16.41 -13.23
C ASP A 289 7.06 15.75 -14.37
N LYS A 290 6.32 16.52 -15.18
CA LYS A 290 5.60 16.01 -16.36
C LYS A 290 6.54 15.31 -17.35
N ARG A 291 7.71 15.89 -17.64
CA ARG A 291 8.71 15.27 -18.53
C ARG A 291 9.27 13.99 -17.92
N CYS A 292 9.56 13.99 -16.62
CA CYS A 292 10.12 12.81 -15.97
C CYS A 292 9.12 11.66 -15.89
N MET A 293 7.88 11.94 -15.47
CA MET A 293 6.81 10.95 -15.42
C MET A 293 6.50 10.38 -16.80
N ALA A 294 6.41 11.21 -17.85
CA ALA A 294 6.17 10.76 -19.22
C ALA A 294 7.29 9.85 -19.76
N ARG A 295 8.51 9.95 -19.22
CA ARG A 295 9.66 9.15 -19.64
C ARG A 295 9.71 7.78 -18.97
N TYR A 296 9.34 7.69 -17.69
CA TYR A 296 9.60 6.51 -16.88
C TYR A 296 8.34 5.78 -16.40
N LEU A 297 7.19 6.44 -16.36
CA LEU A 297 5.93 5.75 -16.06
C LEU A 297 5.36 5.06 -17.31
N PRO A 298 4.67 3.93 -17.13
CA PRO A 298 4.00 3.26 -18.22
C PRO A 298 2.90 4.15 -18.82
N LYS A 299 2.66 3.97 -20.13
CA LYS A 299 1.51 4.56 -20.79
C LYS A 299 0.28 3.76 -20.41
N LEU A 300 -0.72 4.42 -19.85
CA LEU A 300 -1.90 3.75 -19.33
C LEU A 300 -2.98 3.66 -20.43
N PRO A 301 -3.58 2.48 -20.67
CA PRO A 301 -4.88 2.39 -21.33
C PRO A 301 -5.96 3.08 -20.48
N LYS A 302 -7.14 3.34 -21.06
CA LYS A 302 -8.14 4.22 -20.44
C LYS A 302 -8.77 3.67 -19.15
N ASP A 303 -9.01 2.36 -19.05
CA ASP A 303 -10.01 1.85 -18.10
C ASP A 303 -9.50 0.80 -17.10
N LEU A 304 -8.45 0.03 -17.44
CA LEU A 304 -8.02 -1.13 -16.64
C LEU A 304 -6.68 -0.95 -15.92
N GLU A 305 -6.03 0.19 -16.12
CA GLU A 305 -4.73 0.46 -15.53
C GLU A 305 -4.66 1.86 -14.95
N SER A 306 -3.92 2.00 -13.86
CA SER A 306 -3.81 3.26 -13.14
C SER A 306 -2.48 3.35 -12.38
N ILE A 307 -2.07 4.58 -12.08
CA ILE A 307 -0.92 4.83 -11.20
C ILE A 307 -1.44 5.18 -9.81
N HIS A 308 -1.06 4.38 -8.82
CA HIS A 308 -1.49 4.53 -7.44
C HIS A 308 -0.33 5.03 -6.57
N GLN A 309 -0.60 6.02 -5.73
CA GLN A 309 0.22 6.23 -4.55
C GLN A 309 0.12 4.98 -3.66
N SER A 310 1.24 4.56 -3.06
CA SER A 310 1.26 3.30 -2.31
C SER A 310 1.80 3.40 -0.91
N THR A 311 2.99 3.98 -0.73
CA THR A 311 3.73 3.95 0.53
C THR A 311 3.80 5.30 1.22
N ASN A 312 4.19 5.31 2.50
CA ASN A 312 4.75 6.49 3.13
C ASN A 312 6.08 6.90 2.48
N SER A 313 6.63 8.05 2.86
CA SER A 313 7.95 8.48 2.39
C SER A 313 9.06 8.27 3.43
N LEU A 314 10.31 8.26 2.97
CA LEU A 314 11.52 8.32 3.79
C LEU A 314 12.51 9.34 3.23
N ARG A 315 13.36 9.91 4.07
CA ARG A 315 14.53 10.71 3.66
C ARG A 315 15.73 9.79 3.48
N LEU A 316 16.44 9.92 2.37
CA LEU A 316 17.62 9.12 2.03
C LEU A 316 18.77 10.01 1.55
N THR A 317 19.94 9.86 2.16
CA THR A 317 21.20 10.41 1.67
C THR A 317 21.89 9.39 0.76
N MET A 318 22.23 9.81 -0.47
CA MET A 318 22.83 9.00 -1.52
C MET A 318 24.34 8.81 -1.35
N CYS A 319 24.79 8.51 -0.14
CA CYS A 319 26.12 8.00 0.18
C CYS A 319 26.00 7.00 1.33
N LYS A 320 27.08 6.25 1.63
CA LYS A 320 27.07 5.31 2.74
C LYS A 320 27.31 6.05 4.05
N ARG A 321 26.59 5.69 5.10
CA ARG A 321 26.76 6.19 6.47
C ARG A 321 28.18 5.95 6.97
N ALA A 322 28.77 4.81 6.61
CA ALA A 322 30.14 4.46 6.97
C ALA A 322 31.21 5.35 6.33
N ASP A 323 30.88 6.10 5.27
CA ASP A 323 31.84 6.97 4.59
C ASP A 323 32.03 8.28 5.37
N ALA A 324 33.25 8.55 5.85
CA ALA A 324 33.54 9.74 6.67
C ALA A 324 33.29 11.09 5.96
N SER A 325 33.27 11.10 4.63
CA SER A 325 32.95 12.28 3.81
C SER A 325 31.45 12.45 3.52
N CYS A 326 30.61 11.50 3.95
CA CYS A 326 29.17 11.52 3.70
C CYS A 326 28.46 12.50 4.64
N VAL A 327 28.36 13.76 4.19
CA VAL A 327 27.61 14.81 4.88
C VAL A 327 26.28 15.04 4.17
N PRO A 328 25.12 14.79 4.83
CA PRO A 328 23.81 15.09 4.27
C PRO A 328 23.66 16.56 3.90
N ASN A 329 23.22 16.83 2.67
CA ASN A 329 22.94 18.17 2.16
C ASN A 329 21.89 18.12 1.04
N ASN A 330 21.52 19.28 0.49
CA ASN A 330 20.48 19.38 -0.55
C ASN A 330 20.85 18.74 -1.90
N ALA A 331 22.13 18.49 -2.16
CA ALA A 331 22.59 17.87 -3.39
C ALA A 331 22.51 16.34 -3.34
N ASN A 332 22.75 15.74 -2.16
CA ASN A 332 22.81 14.29 -1.99
C ASN A 332 21.67 13.68 -1.16
N THR A 333 20.75 14.48 -0.60
CA THR A 333 19.66 13.98 0.25
C THR A 333 18.29 14.25 -0.38
N PHE A 334 17.47 13.21 -0.43
CA PHE A 334 16.23 13.14 -1.20
C PHE A 334 15.11 12.52 -0.38
N ILE A 335 13.88 12.64 -0.87
CA ILE A 335 12.72 11.90 -0.39
C ILE A 335 12.45 10.74 -1.33
N ILE A 336 12.24 9.56 -0.78
CA ILE A 336 11.92 8.32 -1.50
C ILE A 336 10.53 7.83 -1.12
N MET A 337 9.83 7.25 -2.08
CA MET A 337 8.57 6.52 -1.88
C MET A 337 8.33 5.56 -3.03
N LEU A 338 7.43 4.61 -2.85
CA LEU A 338 6.96 3.68 -3.87
C LEU A 338 5.53 4.03 -4.32
N ILE A 339 5.32 3.91 -5.62
CA ILE A 339 4.03 4.00 -6.30
C ILE A 339 3.77 2.66 -6.99
N HIS A 340 2.51 2.34 -7.29
CA HIS A 340 2.20 1.17 -8.10
C HIS A 340 1.71 1.58 -9.49
N HIS A 341 2.13 0.84 -10.49
CA HIS A 341 1.31 0.62 -11.68
C HIS A 341 0.34 -0.51 -11.37
N LYS A 342 -0.94 -0.16 -11.20
CA LYS A 342 -2.01 -1.12 -10.99
C LYS A 342 -2.53 -1.56 -12.35
N THR A 343 -2.65 -2.87 -12.55
CA THR A 343 -3.43 -3.46 -13.65
C THR A 343 -4.60 -4.26 -13.10
N TYR A 344 -5.69 -4.35 -13.85
CA TYR A 344 -6.85 -5.16 -13.50
C TYR A 344 -7.34 -5.91 -14.74
N TYR A 345 -6.89 -7.15 -14.88
CA TYR A 345 -7.22 -8.03 -15.99
C TYR A 345 -7.73 -9.36 -15.44
N ASP A 346 -8.70 -9.97 -16.13
CA ASP A 346 -9.27 -11.26 -15.75
C ASP A 346 -9.75 -11.33 -14.28
N TYR A 347 -10.35 -10.23 -13.81
CA TYR A 347 -10.82 -10.07 -12.43
C TYR A 347 -9.72 -10.20 -11.36
N HIS A 348 -8.46 -9.97 -11.75
CA HIS A 348 -7.29 -10.04 -10.88
C HIS A 348 -6.51 -8.73 -10.92
N GLY A 349 -6.24 -8.15 -9.76
CA GLY A 349 -5.41 -6.95 -9.63
C GLY A 349 -3.94 -7.30 -9.51
N GLU A 350 -3.06 -6.62 -10.24
CA GLU A 350 -1.62 -6.70 -10.01
C GLU A 350 -1.07 -5.30 -9.76
N TYR A 351 -0.10 -5.21 -8.86
CA TYR A 351 0.52 -3.96 -8.46
C TYR A 351 2.02 -4.07 -8.68
N GLU A 352 2.52 -3.29 -9.65
CA GLU A 352 3.94 -3.25 -10.00
C GLU A 352 4.59 -2.02 -9.38
N PRO A 353 5.45 -2.19 -8.34
CA PRO A 353 6.02 -1.06 -7.59
C PRO A 353 7.15 -0.36 -8.33
N TYR A 354 7.04 0.96 -8.47
CA TYR A 354 8.11 1.83 -8.95
C TYR A 354 8.65 2.69 -7.82
N VAL A 355 9.97 2.85 -7.79
CA VAL A 355 10.63 3.74 -6.83
C VAL A 355 10.65 5.14 -7.38
N VAL A 356 10.17 6.10 -6.59
CA VAL A 356 10.15 7.52 -6.92
C VAL A 356 11.04 8.27 -5.94
N VAL A 357 11.94 9.08 -6.48
CA VAL A 357 12.88 9.91 -5.73
C VAL A 357 12.67 11.36 -6.11
N PHE A 358 12.56 12.26 -5.13
CA PHE A 358 12.42 13.70 -5.38
C PHE A 358 13.23 14.54 -4.39
N ARG A 359 13.50 15.79 -4.76
CA ARG A 359 14.31 16.71 -3.92
C ARG A 359 13.60 16.96 -2.59
N GLN A 360 14.36 16.98 -1.49
CA GLN A 360 13.84 17.37 -0.17
C GLN A 360 13.67 18.89 0.01
N ARG A 361 14.04 19.68 -1.00
CA ARG A 361 13.94 21.14 -1.00
C ARG A 361 12.88 21.58 -2.01
N ASN A 362 12.22 22.69 -1.74
CA ASN A 362 11.39 23.40 -2.71
C ASN A 362 12.18 23.61 -4.04
N PRO A 363 11.61 23.37 -5.23
CA PRO A 363 10.20 23.04 -5.53
C PRO A 363 9.80 21.55 -5.42
N PHE A 364 10.61 20.72 -4.76
CA PHE A 364 10.40 19.27 -4.58
C PHE A 364 10.32 18.49 -5.89
N GLU A 365 10.98 19.00 -6.93
CA GLU A 365 11.10 18.39 -8.25
C GLU A 365 11.57 16.93 -8.18
N LEU A 366 10.99 16.08 -9.04
CA LEU A 366 11.42 14.71 -9.21
C LEU A 366 12.92 14.65 -9.51
N TYR A 367 13.62 13.70 -8.91
CA TYR A 367 15.03 13.42 -9.18
C TYR A 367 15.18 12.20 -10.08
N GLY A 368 14.37 11.17 -9.81
CA GLY A 368 14.31 9.99 -10.66
C GLY A 368 13.14 9.07 -10.35
N ILE A 369 12.85 8.18 -11.29
CA ILE A 369 11.88 7.09 -11.16
C ILE A 369 12.59 5.81 -11.63
N SER A 370 12.37 4.66 -10.98
CA SER A 370 12.95 3.40 -11.45
C SER A 370 12.55 3.11 -12.91
N LYS A 371 13.50 2.66 -13.73
CA LYS A 371 13.23 2.39 -15.16
C LYS A 371 12.33 1.17 -15.38
N LYS A 372 12.27 0.29 -14.38
CA LYS A 372 11.47 -0.93 -14.31
C LYS A 372 10.78 -0.98 -12.95
N PRO A 373 9.63 -1.65 -12.84
CA PRO A 373 9.05 -1.97 -11.54
C PRO A 373 9.94 -2.97 -10.79
N LEU A 374 9.79 -3.03 -9.47
CA LEU A 374 10.48 -4.00 -8.64
C LEU A 374 9.77 -5.35 -8.70
N TRP A 375 10.55 -6.43 -8.70
CA TRP A 375 10.05 -7.77 -8.43
C TRP A 375 10.49 -8.21 -7.03
N ILE A 376 9.53 -8.53 -6.17
CA ILE A 376 9.80 -9.02 -4.82
C ILE A 376 10.12 -10.52 -4.94
N HIS A 377 11.37 -10.90 -4.68
CA HIS A 377 11.77 -12.31 -4.76
C HIS A 377 10.89 -13.18 -3.84
N GLY A 378 10.38 -14.28 -4.40
CA GLY A 378 9.40 -15.16 -3.76
C GLY A 378 7.94 -14.91 -4.15
N ARG A 379 7.63 -13.82 -4.87
CA ARG A 379 6.31 -13.60 -5.50
C ARG A 379 5.99 -14.77 -6.45
N GLN A 380 4.80 -15.34 -6.34
CA GLN A 380 4.42 -16.49 -7.16
C GLN A 380 3.98 -16.04 -8.55
N HIS A 381 4.30 -16.88 -9.54
CA HIS A 381 3.67 -16.80 -10.85
C HIS A 381 2.38 -17.62 -10.85
N LEU A 382 1.31 -17.01 -11.34
CA LEU A 382 0.00 -17.63 -11.52
C LEU A 382 -0.17 -18.05 -12.99
N THR A 383 -1.22 -18.83 -13.25
CA THR A 383 -1.56 -19.26 -14.62
C THR A 383 -1.77 -18.06 -15.54
N GLY A 384 -1.31 -18.16 -16.80
CA GLY A 384 -1.55 -17.12 -17.81
C GLY A 384 -0.61 -15.92 -17.72
N ASN A 385 0.65 -16.11 -17.31
CA ASN A 385 1.65 -15.04 -17.10
C ASN A 385 1.24 -13.98 -16.05
N ARG A 386 0.35 -14.36 -15.13
CA ARG A 386 -0.04 -13.52 -13.99
C ARG A 386 0.89 -13.79 -12.80
N SER A 387 0.75 -13.00 -11.74
CA SER A 387 1.50 -13.17 -10.49
C SER A 387 0.68 -12.71 -9.30
N ASP A 388 1.10 -13.04 -8.08
CA ASP A 388 0.38 -12.61 -6.88
C ASP A 388 0.14 -11.09 -6.87
N MET A 389 -1.03 -10.67 -6.39
CA MET A 389 -1.34 -9.30 -6.01
C MET A 389 -0.53 -8.92 -4.76
N LEU A 390 0.57 -8.18 -4.95
CA LEU A 390 1.38 -7.64 -3.87
C LEU A 390 1.20 -6.13 -3.75
N TYR A 391 0.48 -5.67 -2.73
CA TYR A 391 0.32 -4.24 -2.46
C TYR A 391 1.33 -3.77 -1.41
N VAL A 392 2.39 -3.08 -1.82
CA VAL A 392 3.38 -2.45 -0.91
C VAL A 392 2.80 -1.27 -0.15
N VAL A 393 2.48 -1.47 1.13
CA VAL A 393 1.80 -0.50 2.00
C VAL A 393 2.74 0.52 2.60
N SER A 394 3.92 0.08 3.03
CA SER A 394 4.85 0.94 3.75
C SER A 394 6.32 0.61 3.49
N ILE A 395 7.15 1.64 3.70
CA ILE A 395 8.61 1.52 3.77
C ILE A 395 9.12 2.18 5.04
N ASN A 396 9.97 1.49 5.80
CA ASN A 396 10.51 2.02 7.04
C ASN A 396 11.93 1.53 7.28
N TRP A 397 12.79 2.37 7.87
CA TRP A 397 14.14 1.95 8.24
C TRP A 397 14.12 0.83 9.28
N LYS A 398 14.96 -0.19 9.11
CA LYS A 398 14.95 -1.39 9.98
C LYS A 398 15.58 -1.14 11.36
N ALA A 399 16.61 -0.31 11.41
CA ALA A 399 17.46 -0.18 12.60
C ALA A 399 16.80 0.64 13.73
N ARG A 400 17.01 0.21 14.97
CA ARG A 400 16.58 0.95 16.16
C ARG A 400 17.16 2.36 16.16
N GLY A 401 16.32 3.35 16.48
CA GLY A 401 16.70 4.76 16.55
C GLY A 401 16.76 5.45 15.18
N GLN A 402 16.70 4.70 14.08
CA GLN A 402 16.57 5.26 12.76
C GLN A 402 15.10 5.64 12.51
N LYS A 403 14.85 6.96 12.42
CA LYS A 403 13.50 7.53 12.30
C LYS A 403 13.10 7.74 10.84
N TYR A 404 13.15 8.98 10.34
CA TYR A 404 12.76 9.31 8.96
C TYR A 404 13.92 9.25 7.97
N HIS A 405 15.17 9.28 8.44
CA HIS A 405 16.35 9.50 7.61
C HIS A 405 17.32 8.30 7.64
N GLY A 406 17.75 7.86 6.45
CA GLY A 406 18.77 6.84 6.24
C GLY A 406 19.76 7.15 5.10
N TYR A 407 20.60 6.16 4.83
CA TYR A 407 21.74 6.18 3.92
C TYR A 407 21.72 4.93 3.01
N LEU A 408 22.56 4.90 1.98
CA LEU A 408 22.55 3.82 0.98
C LEU A 408 22.90 2.43 1.53
N ASP A 409 23.68 2.38 2.60
CA ASP A 409 24.09 1.17 3.32
C ASP A 409 23.15 0.79 4.47
N ASP A 410 22.10 1.58 4.73
CA ASP A 410 21.08 1.21 5.70
C ASP A 410 20.06 0.22 5.09
N VAL A 411 19.52 -0.64 5.95
CA VAL A 411 18.47 -1.60 5.60
C VAL A 411 17.10 -1.00 5.91
N LEU A 412 16.14 -1.19 5.01
CA LEU A 412 14.74 -0.81 5.20
C LEU A 412 13.83 -2.02 5.00
N PHE A 413 12.68 -2.01 5.66
CA PHE A 413 11.58 -2.92 5.37
C PHE A 413 10.69 -2.37 4.27
N LEU A 414 10.31 -3.25 3.34
CA LEU A 414 9.10 -3.15 2.55
C LEU A 414 8.07 -4.06 3.22
N SER A 415 6.87 -3.53 3.46
CA SER A 415 5.76 -4.29 4.02
C SER A 415 4.59 -4.27 3.06
N PHE A 416 3.98 -5.42 2.80
CA PHE A 416 3.00 -5.56 1.74
C PHE A 416 1.90 -6.58 2.06
N GLY A 417 0.69 -6.30 1.57
CA GLY A 417 -0.41 -7.25 1.54
C GLY A 417 -0.23 -8.21 0.36
N ILE A 418 -0.67 -9.46 0.54
CA ILE A 418 -0.66 -10.52 -0.47
C ILE A 418 -2.10 -10.99 -0.66
N GLU A 419 -2.64 -10.82 -1.86
CA GLU A 419 -4.01 -11.21 -2.23
C GLU A 419 -5.10 -10.62 -1.32
N ASP A 420 -4.85 -9.48 -0.67
CA ASP A 420 -5.73 -8.93 0.38
C ASP A 420 -6.04 -9.93 1.53
N HIS A 421 -5.23 -10.98 1.68
CA HIS A 421 -5.46 -12.06 2.65
C HIS A 421 -4.31 -12.21 3.65
N LYS A 422 -3.07 -11.97 3.22
CA LYS A 422 -1.87 -12.23 4.02
C LYS A 422 -0.98 -11.00 4.12
N SER A 423 -0.13 -11.01 5.13
CA SER A 423 0.89 -9.99 5.37
C SER A 423 2.28 -10.55 5.07
N GLY A 424 3.07 -9.82 4.29
CA GLY A 424 4.45 -10.13 3.99
C GLY A 424 5.38 -8.94 4.25
N GLY A 425 6.65 -9.23 4.45
CA GLY A 425 7.70 -8.23 4.58
C GLY A 425 9.00 -8.68 3.92
N MET A 426 9.80 -7.71 3.49
CA MET A 426 11.14 -7.95 2.97
C MET A 426 12.07 -6.85 3.48
N ASP A 427 13.23 -7.23 4.02
CA ASP A 427 14.25 -6.26 4.38
C ASP A 427 15.31 -6.17 3.28
N VAL A 428 15.54 -4.97 2.77
CA VAL A 428 16.43 -4.72 1.63
C VAL A 428 17.41 -3.61 1.94
N LEU A 429 18.56 -3.63 1.27
CA LEU A 429 19.49 -2.51 1.30
C LEU A 429 18.90 -1.33 0.52
N ALA A 430 19.03 -0.11 1.04
CA ALA A 430 18.55 1.08 0.35
C ALA A 430 19.16 1.26 -1.05
N ALA A 431 20.45 0.91 -1.21
CA ALA A 431 21.11 0.91 -2.51
C ALA A 431 20.45 -0.03 -3.52
N ASP A 432 20.04 -1.23 -3.09
CA ASP A 432 19.44 -2.24 -3.97
C ASP A 432 18.07 -1.81 -4.48
N LEU A 433 17.31 -1.08 -3.64
CA LEU A 433 16.03 -0.47 -4.02
C LEU A 433 16.19 0.60 -5.12
N LEU A 434 17.35 1.26 -5.18
CA LEU A 434 17.63 2.34 -6.14
C LEU A 434 18.37 1.89 -7.39
N LEU A 435 18.71 0.60 -7.49
CA LEU A 435 19.30 0.06 -8.71
C LEU A 435 18.34 0.28 -9.89
N GLY A 436 18.90 0.73 -11.01
CA GLY A 436 18.11 1.03 -12.20
C GLY A 436 17.29 2.33 -12.13
N LEU A 437 17.56 3.23 -11.17
CA LEU A 437 16.93 4.55 -11.13
C LEU A 437 17.18 5.34 -12.43
N GLY A 438 16.11 5.80 -13.06
CA GLY A 438 16.14 6.70 -14.21
C GLY A 438 16.15 8.16 -13.75
N LEU A 439 17.26 8.86 -14.01
CA LEU A 439 17.41 10.26 -13.61
C LEU A 439 16.63 11.20 -14.52
N CYS A 440 15.81 12.08 -13.94
CA CYS A 440 14.98 13.03 -14.67
C CYS A 440 15.80 14.06 -15.48
N SER A 441 17.06 14.32 -15.10
CA SER A 441 17.96 15.27 -15.76
C SER A 441 18.80 14.67 -16.89
N ALA A 442 18.80 13.35 -17.08
CA ALA A 442 19.68 12.68 -18.04
C ALA A 442 19.08 12.72 -19.46
N GLY A 443 19.11 13.86 -20.15
CA GLY A 443 18.60 13.97 -21.53
C GLY A 443 18.25 15.38 -22.00
N VAL A 444 19.07 16.37 -21.66
CA VAL A 444 19.16 17.63 -22.41
C VAL A 444 20.30 17.50 -23.39
#